data_AF-A0A3D0I5A3-F1
#
_entry.id   AF-A0A3D0I5A3-F1
#
_cell.length_a   1.000
_cell.length_b   1.000
_cell.length_c   1.000
_cell.angle_alpha   90.00
_cell.angle_beta   90.00
_cell.angle_gamma   90.00
#
_symmetry.space_group_name_H-M   'P 1'
#
loop_
_entity.id
_entity.type
_entity.pdbx_description
1 polymer ?
#
loop_
_entity_poly.entity_id
_entity_poly.type
_entity_poly.pdbx_seq_one_letter_code
_entity_poly.pdbx_strand_id
1 'polypeptide(L)'
;MTKRAIGVVGGALLGAVLPMMASATTVASGVADITGTFSFDFDTGVQGDFLTDPGQDVFWEQFTPTTRALVPENGAQIVNLGVVNFANLTLADLQGLSYGNAQISGSDGSNALVYGDVFAVKTNAGNYAKAIVAFPSFDASRDNGLPIYFETLAVPEPTAATLGLMGLGMLGLFARRQARLTLRLRDSGALGSQTEAEPAAPLRDTVVSGSIPIAHPANSPLRLVALAAFSSLESAESRGVG
;
A
#
# COMPACT_ATOMS: atom_id res chain seq x y z
N MET A 1 -18.37 54.95 -52.31
CA MET A 1 -18.54 54.92 -50.82
C MET A 1 -18.58 53.46 -50.40
N THR A 2 -17.48 52.92 -49.88
CA THR A 2 -17.35 51.48 -49.63
C THR A 2 -16.98 51.28 -48.16
N LYS A 3 -17.95 50.81 -47.36
CA LYS A 3 -17.80 50.53 -45.92
C LYS A 3 -16.86 49.34 -45.72
N ARG A 4 -15.74 49.54 -45.02
CA ARG A 4 -14.89 48.45 -44.53
C ARG A 4 -15.38 48.03 -43.14
N ALA A 5 -15.79 46.77 -43.01
CA ALA A 5 -16.17 46.15 -41.76
C ALA A 5 -14.92 45.75 -40.97
N ILE A 6 -14.89 46.12 -39.69
CA ILE A 6 -13.86 45.73 -38.72
C ILE A 6 -14.33 44.42 -38.07
N GLY A 7 -13.66 43.32 -38.37
CA GLY A 7 -13.87 42.03 -37.73
C GLY A 7 -13.08 41.94 -36.43
N VAL A 8 -13.78 41.83 -35.31
CA VAL A 8 -13.22 41.61 -33.97
C VAL A 8 -12.80 40.15 -33.85
N VAL A 9 -11.50 39.89 -33.69
CA VAL A 9 -10.93 38.57 -33.40
C VAL A 9 -11.13 38.29 -31.90
N GLY A 10 -12.10 37.43 -31.58
CA GLY A 10 -12.29 36.89 -30.24
C GLY A 10 -11.24 35.82 -29.94
N GLY A 11 -10.22 36.18 -29.15
CA GLY A 11 -9.22 35.23 -28.65
C GLY A 11 -9.83 34.34 -27.57
N ALA A 12 -10.01 33.06 -27.88
CA ALA A 12 -10.29 32.03 -26.89
C ALA A 12 -9.00 31.77 -26.08
N LEU A 13 -8.99 32.21 -24.82
CA LEU A 13 -7.99 31.80 -23.83
C LEU A 13 -8.24 30.31 -23.49
N LEU A 14 -7.57 29.40 -24.19
CA LEU A 14 -7.37 28.03 -23.70
C LEU A 14 -6.46 28.10 -22.46
N GLY A 15 -7.05 28.02 -21.28
CA GLY A 15 -6.29 27.80 -20.05
C GLY A 15 -5.68 26.40 -20.08
N ALA A 16 -4.37 26.31 -20.29
CA ALA A 16 -3.63 25.06 -20.12
C ALA A 16 -3.66 24.68 -18.64
N VAL A 17 -4.50 23.71 -18.29
CA VAL A 17 -4.40 23.03 -16.99
C VAL A 17 -3.19 22.13 -17.09
N LEU A 18 -2.05 22.58 -16.56
CA LEU A 18 -0.90 21.71 -16.40
C LEU A 18 -1.28 20.63 -15.38
N PRO A 19 -1.17 19.33 -15.71
CA PRO A 19 -1.32 18.30 -14.70
C PRO A 19 -0.22 18.50 -13.66
N MET A 20 -0.61 18.82 -12.42
CA MET A 20 0.32 18.68 -11.29
C MET A 20 0.65 17.20 -11.21
N MET A 21 1.87 16.85 -11.62
CA MET A 21 2.41 15.51 -11.45
C MET A 21 2.49 15.27 -9.95
N ALA A 22 1.49 14.58 -9.41
CA ALA A 22 1.45 14.26 -8.00
C ALA A 22 2.63 13.32 -7.71
N SER A 23 3.53 13.75 -6.83
CA SER A 23 4.69 12.94 -6.47
C SER A 23 4.24 11.78 -5.59
N ALA A 24 4.71 10.58 -5.91
CA ALA A 24 4.48 9.40 -5.09
C ALA A 24 5.06 9.62 -3.69
N THR A 25 4.31 9.22 -2.66
CA THR A 25 4.79 9.22 -1.27
C THR A 25 5.11 7.80 -0.87
N THR A 26 6.29 7.55 -0.31
CA THR A 26 6.63 6.24 0.23
C THR A 26 5.82 5.98 1.50
N VAL A 27 5.08 4.88 1.53
CA VAL A 27 4.28 4.40 2.68
C VAL A 27 5.16 3.59 3.62
N ALA A 28 5.85 2.60 3.07
CA ALA A 28 6.76 1.72 3.78
C ALA A 28 7.89 1.26 2.86
N SER A 29 9.03 0.92 3.44
CA SER A 29 10.14 0.28 2.74
C SER A 29 11.02 -0.47 3.73
N GLY A 30 11.74 -1.47 3.26
CA GLY A 30 12.62 -2.23 4.12
C GLY A 30 13.12 -3.52 3.52
N VAL A 31 13.76 -4.30 4.39
CA VAL A 31 14.16 -5.69 4.11
C VAL A 31 13.27 -6.58 4.95
N ALA A 32 12.73 -7.62 4.34
CA ALA A 32 11.94 -8.65 5.02
C ALA A 32 12.41 -10.04 4.60
N ASP A 33 12.20 -11.02 5.47
CA ASP A 33 12.32 -12.44 5.15
C ASP A 33 11.00 -13.09 5.51
N ILE A 34 10.12 -13.25 4.52
CA ILE A 34 8.77 -13.77 4.75
C ILE A 34 8.92 -15.27 4.97
N THR A 35 8.84 -15.72 6.23
CA THR A 35 9.04 -17.13 6.56
C THR A 35 8.00 -18.04 5.90
N GLY A 36 8.36 -19.31 5.64
CA GLY A 36 7.42 -20.28 5.06
C GLY A 36 6.12 -20.40 5.86
N THR A 37 5.00 -20.28 5.16
CA THR A 37 3.63 -20.29 5.71
C THR A 37 3.32 -19.08 6.59
N PHE A 38 3.72 -17.87 6.16
CA PHE A 38 3.35 -16.61 6.79
C PHE A 38 2.86 -15.58 5.78
N SER A 39 2.09 -14.62 6.28
CA SER A 39 1.57 -13.52 5.50
C SER A 39 2.41 -12.26 5.66
N PHE A 40 2.35 -11.37 4.66
CA PHE A 40 3.06 -10.10 4.70
C PHE A 40 2.19 -8.94 4.21
N ASP A 41 2.24 -7.83 4.95
CA ASP A 41 1.57 -6.56 4.67
C ASP A 41 2.63 -5.57 4.18
N PHE A 42 2.51 -5.15 2.92
CA PHE A 42 3.46 -4.24 2.29
C PHE A 42 3.24 -2.78 2.71
N ASP A 43 2.07 -2.43 3.24
CA ASP A 43 1.77 -1.09 3.74
C ASP A 43 2.37 -0.86 5.13
N THR A 44 2.48 -1.90 5.96
CA THR A 44 3.11 -1.81 7.29
C THR A 44 4.53 -2.37 7.35
N GLY A 45 4.90 -3.24 6.40
CA GLY A 45 6.18 -3.96 6.41
C GLY A 45 6.24 -5.06 7.48
N VAL A 46 5.09 -5.52 7.95
CA VAL A 46 4.98 -6.47 9.07
C VAL A 46 4.53 -7.83 8.56
N GLN A 47 5.19 -8.87 9.05
CA GLN A 47 4.77 -10.25 8.86
C GLN A 47 3.66 -10.61 9.86
N GLY A 48 2.61 -11.27 9.38
CA GLY A 48 1.47 -11.70 10.18
C GLY A 48 1.18 -13.20 10.07
N ASP A 49 0.24 -13.66 10.88
CA ASP A 49 -0.34 -15.00 10.75
C ASP A 49 -1.54 -14.91 9.79
N PHE A 50 -1.53 -15.79 8.78
CA PHE A 50 -2.56 -15.90 7.76
C PHE A 50 -3.98 -15.99 8.35
N LEU A 51 -4.15 -16.64 9.49
CA LEU A 51 -5.48 -16.85 10.08
C LEU A 51 -6.03 -15.64 10.83
N THR A 52 -5.19 -14.69 11.22
CA THR A 52 -5.57 -13.63 12.16
C THR A 52 -5.53 -12.22 11.58
N ASP A 53 -4.84 -12.01 10.45
CA ASP A 53 -4.59 -10.67 9.94
C ASP A 53 -5.30 -10.39 8.60
N PRO A 54 -6.46 -9.71 8.60
CA PRO A 54 -7.19 -9.36 7.38
C PRO A 54 -6.50 -8.26 6.54
N GLY A 55 -5.45 -7.63 7.07
CA GLY A 55 -4.69 -6.57 6.41
C GLY A 55 -3.56 -7.07 5.51
N GLN A 56 -3.30 -8.37 5.45
CA GLN A 56 -2.15 -8.91 4.73
C GLN A 56 -2.37 -8.93 3.22
N ASP A 57 -1.34 -8.62 2.45
CA ASP A 57 -1.41 -8.54 0.99
C ASP A 57 -1.03 -9.85 0.31
N VAL A 58 -0.07 -10.57 0.87
CA VAL A 58 0.42 -11.82 0.30
C VAL A 58 0.60 -12.87 1.37
N PHE A 59 0.52 -14.13 0.95
CA PHE A 59 0.87 -15.30 1.73
C PHE A 59 2.01 -16.04 1.04
N TRP A 60 3.13 -16.23 1.75
CA TRP A 60 4.20 -17.09 1.30
C TRP A 60 3.88 -18.52 1.70
N GLU A 61 3.18 -19.23 0.82
CA GLU A 61 2.68 -20.55 1.11
C GLU A 61 3.74 -21.61 0.84
N GLN A 62 4.07 -22.39 1.87
CA GLN A 62 4.91 -23.55 1.75
C GLN A 62 4.07 -24.84 1.80
N PHE A 63 3.92 -25.49 0.64
CA PHE A 63 3.18 -26.77 0.54
C PHE A 63 4.04 -27.95 0.99
N THR A 64 5.33 -27.93 0.64
CA THR A 64 6.32 -28.97 0.98
C THR A 64 7.70 -28.33 1.14
N PRO A 65 8.76 -29.06 1.52
CA PRO A 65 10.11 -28.51 1.57
C PRO A 65 10.66 -27.94 0.25
N THR A 66 10.10 -28.33 -0.90
CA THR A 66 10.59 -27.94 -2.24
C THR A 66 9.54 -27.24 -3.10
N THR A 67 8.28 -27.18 -2.64
CA THR A 67 7.17 -26.56 -3.37
C THR A 67 6.53 -25.45 -2.55
N ARG A 68 6.48 -24.26 -3.13
CA ARG A 68 6.06 -23.01 -2.49
C ARG A 68 5.58 -22.00 -3.52
N ALA A 69 4.75 -21.06 -3.10
CA ALA A 69 4.25 -19.99 -3.96
C ALA A 69 3.97 -18.71 -3.17
N LEU A 70 4.09 -17.58 -3.85
CA LEU A 70 3.58 -16.31 -3.37
C LEU A 70 2.14 -16.15 -3.83
N VAL A 71 1.21 -16.11 -2.89
CA VAL A 71 -0.24 -16.09 -3.13
C VAL A 71 -0.77 -14.70 -2.73
N PRO A 72 -1.51 -13.99 -3.61
CA PRO A 72 -2.14 -12.73 -3.24
C PRO A 72 -3.38 -12.98 -2.36
N GLU A 73 -3.57 -12.16 -1.34
CA GLU A 73 -4.62 -12.32 -0.32
C GLU A 73 -5.42 -11.04 -0.09
N ASN A 74 -6.59 -11.16 0.55
CA ASN A 74 -7.42 -10.03 1.00
C ASN A 74 -7.73 -8.96 -0.08
N GLY A 75 -7.78 -9.36 -1.36
CA GLY A 75 -8.05 -8.47 -2.48
C GLY A 75 -6.82 -7.74 -3.05
N ALA A 76 -5.63 -7.98 -2.48
CA ALA A 76 -4.38 -7.64 -3.13
C ALA A 76 -4.19 -8.45 -4.41
N GLN A 77 -3.30 -7.96 -5.27
CA GLN A 77 -3.03 -8.57 -6.57
C GLN A 77 -1.53 -8.48 -6.86
N ILE A 78 -0.98 -9.45 -7.58
CA ILE A 78 0.46 -9.52 -7.87
C ILE A 78 0.74 -9.67 -9.35
N VAL A 79 1.97 -9.32 -9.72
CA VAL A 79 2.54 -9.57 -11.05
C VAL A 79 4.05 -9.77 -10.94
N ASN A 80 4.58 -10.78 -11.62
CA ASN A 80 6.02 -10.98 -11.75
C ASN A 80 6.56 -10.15 -12.92
N LEU A 81 7.64 -9.41 -12.69
CA LEU A 81 8.29 -8.58 -13.71
C LEU A 81 9.60 -9.21 -14.21
N GLY A 82 10.08 -10.27 -13.54
CA GLY A 82 11.39 -10.85 -13.74
C GLY A 82 12.51 -9.87 -13.39
N VAL A 83 13.67 -10.04 -14.04
CA VAL A 83 14.83 -9.17 -13.81
C VAL A 83 14.62 -7.82 -14.50
N VAL A 84 14.20 -6.83 -13.72
CA VAL A 84 14.11 -5.41 -14.13
C VAL A 84 14.85 -4.52 -13.14
N ASN A 85 15.15 -3.28 -13.53
CA ASN A 85 15.80 -2.33 -12.63
C ASN A 85 14.83 -1.81 -11.57
N PHE A 86 14.88 -2.41 -10.38
CA PHE A 86 14.08 -2.04 -9.22
C PHE A 86 14.08 -0.52 -8.91
N ALA A 87 15.25 0.12 -9.02
CA ALA A 87 15.40 1.54 -8.67
C ALA A 87 14.71 2.47 -9.68
N ASN A 88 14.51 2.02 -10.92
CA ASN A 88 13.89 2.81 -11.97
C ASN A 88 12.36 2.67 -12.01
N LEU A 89 11.77 1.71 -11.29
CA LEU A 89 10.32 1.54 -11.24
C LEU A 89 9.68 2.68 -10.44
N THR A 90 8.92 3.51 -11.14
CA THR A 90 8.13 4.62 -10.59
C THR A 90 6.70 4.18 -10.26
N LEU A 91 5.98 4.99 -9.48
CA LEU A 91 4.54 4.75 -9.24
C LEU A 91 3.74 4.69 -10.54
N ALA A 92 4.05 5.53 -11.53
CA ALA A 92 3.35 5.53 -12.81
C ALA A 92 3.56 4.22 -13.57
N ASP A 93 4.77 3.66 -13.53
CA ASP A 93 5.06 2.34 -14.10
C ASP A 93 4.23 1.27 -13.38
N LEU A 94 4.25 1.28 -12.03
CA LEU A 94 3.50 0.32 -11.22
C LEU A 94 2.00 0.39 -11.46
N GLN A 95 1.41 1.58 -11.63
CA GLN A 95 -0.01 1.77 -11.94
C GLN A 95 -0.39 1.27 -13.33
N GLY A 96 0.55 1.30 -14.28
CA GLY A 96 0.35 0.83 -15.66
C GLY A 96 0.42 -0.69 -15.84
N LEU A 97 0.80 -1.44 -14.80
CA LEU A 97 0.90 -2.90 -14.85
C LEU A 97 -0.47 -3.58 -14.83
N SER A 98 -0.54 -4.77 -15.43
CA SER A 98 -1.70 -5.65 -15.35
C SER A 98 -1.55 -6.63 -14.19
N TYR A 99 -2.20 -6.32 -13.07
CA TYR A 99 -2.19 -7.18 -11.88
C TYR A 99 -3.22 -8.31 -11.99
N GLY A 100 -2.95 -9.43 -11.31
CA GLY A 100 -3.90 -10.53 -11.22
C GLY A 100 -3.77 -11.31 -9.91
N ASN A 101 -4.58 -12.37 -9.82
CA ASN A 101 -4.63 -13.23 -8.64
C ASN A 101 -3.83 -14.52 -8.84
N ALA A 102 -3.06 -14.61 -9.93
CA ALA A 102 -2.24 -15.79 -10.22
C ALA A 102 -1.04 -15.81 -9.26
N GLN A 103 -0.88 -16.91 -8.54
CA GLN A 103 0.27 -17.13 -7.67
C GLN A 103 1.58 -17.13 -8.46
N ILE A 104 2.66 -16.65 -7.85
CA ILE A 104 4.01 -16.74 -8.42
C ILE A 104 4.72 -17.94 -7.79
N SER A 105 5.13 -18.90 -8.60
CA SER A 105 5.83 -20.08 -8.09
C SER A 105 7.21 -19.71 -7.56
N GLY A 106 7.50 -20.14 -6.33
CA GLY A 106 8.85 -20.15 -5.75
C GLY A 106 9.42 -21.57 -5.64
N SER A 107 8.80 -22.55 -6.30
CA SER A 107 9.15 -23.96 -6.16
C SER A 107 10.44 -24.30 -6.89
N ASP A 108 11.25 -25.22 -6.36
CA ASP A 108 12.60 -25.49 -6.87
C ASP A 108 12.64 -25.87 -8.37
N GLY A 109 11.60 -26.56 -8.86
CA GLY A 109 11.48 -26.98 -10.27
C GLY A 109 10.80 -25.97 -11.21
N SER A 110 10.24 -24.88 -10.69
CA SER A 110 9.48 -23.89 -11.45
C SER A 110 9.60 -22.48 -10.84
N ASN A 111 10.77 -22.16 -10.30
CA ASN A 111 10.99 -20.94 -9.55
C ASN A 111 10.97 -19.71 -10.47
N ALA A 112 10.02 -18.81 -10.25
CA ALA A 112 9.89 -17.51 -10.90
C ALA A 112 10.22 -16.34 -9.95
N LEU A 113 10.75 -16.64 -8.76
CA LEU A 113 11.24 -15.71 -7.76
C LEU A 113 12.73 -15.99 -7.52
N VAL A 114 13.54 -15.89 -8.58
CA VAL A 114 14.99 -16.07 -8.43
C VAL A 114 15.66 -14.78 -7.97
N TYR A 115 16.88 -14.87 -7.47
CA TYR A 115 17.63 -13.69 -7.03
C TYR A 115 17.69 -12.59 -8.10
N GLY A 116 17.32 -11.38 -7.70
CA GLY A 116 17.25 -10.22 -8.59
C GLY A 116 15.94 -10.08 -9.35
N ASP A 117 15.04 -11.07 -9.30
CA ASP A 117 13.68 -10.89 -9.83
C ASP A 117 12.91 -9.87 -9.02
N VAL A 118 12.12 -9.09 -9.74
CA VAL A 118 11.21 -8.11 -9.18
C VAL A 118 9.78 -8.57 -9.41
N PHE A 119 8.96 -8.42 -8.38
CA PHE A 119 7.51 -8.51 -8.50
C PHE A 119 6.87 -7.25 -7.95
N ALA A 120 5.66 -6.96 -8.41
CA ALA A 120 4.85 -5.86 -7.92
C ALA A 120 3.58 -6.38 -7.26
N VAL A 121 3.12 -5.63 -6.26
CA VAL A 121 1.91 -5.90 -5.49
C VAL A 121 1.05 -4.66 -5.53
N LYS A 122 -0.23 -4.82 -5.89
CA LYS A 122 -1.26 -3.84 -5.61
C LYS A 122 -1.89 -4.24 -4.28
N THR A 123 -1.66 -3.46 -3.24
CA THR A 123 -2.07 -3.80 -1.87
C THR A 123 -3.58 -3.71 -1.72
N ASN A 124 -4.12 -4.32 -0.67
CA ASN A 124 -5.54 -4.24 -0.34
C ASN A 124 -6.00 -2.80 -0.02
N ALA A 125 -5.09 -1.93 0.43
CA ALA A 125 -5.34 -0.51 0.69
C ALA A 125 -5.28 0.36 -0.58
N GLY A 126 -4.93 -0.23 -1.73
CA GLY A 126 -4.84 0.47 -3.02
C GLY A 126 -3.50 1.15 -3.28
N ASN A 127 -2.48 0.86 -2.47
CA ASN A 127 -1.11 1.30 -2.73
C ASN A 127 -0.40 0.32 -3.68
N TYR A 128 0.78 0.71 -4.12
CA TYR A 128 1.58 -0.08 -5.07
C TYR A 128 2.96 -0.36 -4.48
N ALA A 129 3.24 -1.62 -4.23
CA ALA A 129 4.54 -2.08 -3.77
C ALA A 129 5.34 -2.71 -4.90
N LYS A 130 6.66 -2.55 -4.83
CA LYS A 130 7.64 -3.31 -5.59
C LYS A 130 8.55 -4.04 -4.64
N ALA A 131 8.92 -5.26 -4.97
CA ALA A 131 9.82 -6.08 -4.17
C ALA A 131 10.83 -6.80 -5.06
N ILE A 132 12.08 -6.84 -4.65
CA ILE A 132 13.16 -7.58 -5.31
C ILE A 132 13.61 -8.74 -4.41
N VAL A 133 13.78 -9.92 -4.99
CA VAL A 133 14.29 -11.10 -4.29
C VAL A 133 15.77 -10.90 -3.96
N ALA A 134 16.09 -10.90 -2.67
CA ALA A 134 17.36 -10.41 -2.15
C ALA A 134 18.42 -11.50 -1.90
N PHE A 135 18.05 -12.79 -1.98
CA PHE A 135 19.01 -13.90 -1.79
C PHE A 135 18.81 -15.05 -2.80
N PRO A 136 19.87 -15.83 -3.10
CA PRO A 136 19.89 -16.85 -4.15
C PRO A 136 19.20 -18.17 -3.82
N SER A 137 18.77 -18.40 -2.58
CA SER A 137 18.18 -19.69 -2.20
C SER A 137 17.17 -19.58 -1.07
N PHE A 138 16.10 -20.36 -1.20
CA PHE A 138 15.17 -20.68 -0.13
C PHE A 138 15.74 -21.89 0.62
N ASP A 139 16.50 -21.65 1.69
CA ASP A 139 17.11 -22.74 2.44
C ASP A 139 16.26 -23.13 3.66
N ALA A 140 16.39 -24.39 4.07
CA ALA A 140 15.66 -24.92 5.22
C ALA A 140 16.15 -24.37 6.57
N SER A 141 17.34 -23.74 6.61
CA SER A 141 17.86 -23.10 7.83
C SER A 141 17.24 -21.72 8.09
N ARG A 142 16.55 -21.15 7.08
CA ARG A 142 15.80 -19.90 7.14
C ARG A 142 14.29 -20.12 6.97
N ASP A 143 13.80 -21.26 7.41
CA ASP A 143 12.40 -21.65 7.29
C ASP A 143 11.86 -21.49 5.87
N ASN A 144 12.71 -21.73 4.86
CA ASN A 144 12.32 -21.64 3.46
C ASN A 144 11.76 -20.26 3.06
N GLY A 145 12.16 -19.21 3.79
CA GLY A 145 11.62 -17.87 3.66
C GLY A 145 11.90 -17.22 2.30
N LEU A 146 11.09 -16.23 1.97
CA LEU A 146 11.24 -15.37 0.80
C LEU A 146 11.87 -14.04 1.25
N PRO A 147 13.18 -13.86 1.05
CA PRO A 147 13.83 -12.64 1.45
C PRO A 147 13.76 -11.59 0.36
N ILE A 148 13.32 -10.40 0.73
CA ILE A 148 13.01 -9.30 -0.17
C ILE A 148 13.55 -7.96 0.35
N TYR A 149 13.86 -7.07 -0.58
CA TYR A 149 13.81 -5.63 -0.34
C TYR A 149 12.55 -5.08 -0.99
N PHE A 150 11.79 -4.25 -0.28
CA PHE A 150 10.53 -3.71 -0.78
C PHE A 150 10.41 -2.20 -0.58
N GLU A 151 9.56 -1.60 -1.41
CA GLU A 151 9.14 -0.21 -1.31
C GLU A 151 7.67 -0.09 -1.76
N THR A 152 6.85 0.56 -0.93
CA THR A 152 5.43 0.78 -1.15
C THR A 152 5.15 2.25 -1.37
N LEU A 153 4.45 2.57 -2.45
CA LEU A 153 4.16 3.92 -2.91
C LEU A 153 2.66 4.18 -2.85
N ALA A 154 2.27 5.25 -2.15
CA ALA A 154 0.89 5.71 -2.08
C ALA A 154 0.50 6.51 -3.32
N VAL A 155 -0.74 6.30 -3.75
CA VAL A 155 -1.39 7.18 -4.71
C VAL A 155 -1.86 8.43 -3.97
N PRO A 156 -1.37 9.62 -4.30
CA PRO A 156 -1.86 10.84 -3.69
C PRO A 156 -3.34 11.06 -4.07
N GLU A 157 -4.21 11.05 -3.07
CA GLU A 157 -5.64 11.31 -3.25
C GLU A 157 -5.87 12.68 -3.92
N PRO A 158 -6.71 12.79 -4.96
CA PRO A 158 -6.95 14.05 -5.67
C PRO A 158 -7.70 15.12 -4.84
N THR A 159 -8.07 14.81 -3.60
CA THR A 159 -9.01 15.58 -2.78
C THR A 159 -8.50 16.98 -2.39
N ALA A 160 -7.19 17.23 -2.37
CA ALA A 160 -6.67 18.57 -2.06
C ALA A 160 -6.73 19.54 -3.27
N ALA A 161 -6.60 19.05 -4.50
CA ALA A 161 -6.55 19.91 -5.69
C ALA A 161 -7.95 20.25 -6.24
N THR A 162 -8.92 19.34 -6.11
CA THR A 162 -10.27 19.54 -6.66
C THR A 162 -11.17 20.41 -5.77
N LEU A 163 -11.01 20.37 -4.43
CA LEU A 163 -11.79 21.22 -3.52
C LEU A 163 -11.42 22.71 -3.63
N GLY A 164 -10.17 23.04 -3.96
CA GLY A 164 -9.74 24.43 -4.20
C GLY A 164 -10.43 25.09 -5.40
N LEU A 165 -10.73 24.33 -6.45
CA LEU A 165 -11.38 24.84 -7.67
C LEU A 165 -12.91 24.95 -7.54
N MET A 166 -13.55 24.06 -6.77
CA MET A 166 -14.99 24.19 -6.50
C MET A 166 -15.32 25.34 -5.52
N GLY A 167 -14.38 25.72 -4.64
CA GLY A 167 -14.54 26.86 -3.72
C GLY A 167 -14.49 28.25 -4.38
N LEU A 168 -13.74 28.40 -5.49
CA LEU A 168 -13.60 29.70 -6.18
C LEU A 168 -14.71 29.96 -7.22
N GLY A 169 -15.33 28.92 -7.78
CA GLY A 169 -16.45 29.06 -8.72
C GLY A 169 -17.74 29.60 -8.09
N MET A 170 -17.94 29.41 -6.78
CA MET A 170 -19.14 29.86 -6.07
C MET A 170 -19.08 31.31 -5.54
N LEU A 171 -17.88 31.89 -5.38
CA LEU A 171 -17.74 33.30 -4.95
C LEU A 171 -18.04 34.31 -6.07
N GLY A 172 -17.96 33.92 -7.35
CA GLY A 172 -18.27 34.79 -8.48
C GLY A 172 -19.78 35.00 -8.74
N LEU A 173 -20.64 34.08 -8.29
CA LEU A 173 -22.09 34.12 -8.57
C LEU A 173 -22.91 34.84 -7.50
N PHE A 174 -22.39 35.04 -6.28
CA PHE A 174 -23.06 35.83 -5.25
C PHE A 174 -22.77 37.33 -5.30
N ALA A 175 -21.68 37.75 -5.95
CA ALA A 175 -21.37 39.18 -6.11
C ALA A 175 -22.29 39.91 -7.11
N ARG A 176 -23.02 39.20 -7.98
CA ARG A 176 -23.94 39.83 -8.96
C ARG A 176 -25.38 40.02 -8.48
N ARG A 177 -25.79 39.45 -7.34
CA ARG A 177 -27.18 39.58 -6.84
C ARG A 177 -27.36 40.62 -5.73
N GLN A 178 -26.30 41.17 -5.14
CA GLN A 178 -26.40 42.13 -4.04
C GLN A 178 -26.50 43.61 -4.48
N ALA A 179 -26.38 43.93 -5.78
CA ALA A 179 -26.54 45.31 -6.27
C ALA A 179 -28.01 45.72 -6.57
N ARG A 180 -29.01 44.90 -6.20
CA ARG A 180 -30.41 45.21 -6.51
C ARG A 180 -31.39 44.75 -5.44
N LEU A 181 -31.07 45.00 -4.17
CA LEU A 181 -32.02 44.81 -3.06
C LEU A 181 -31.63 45.64 -1.82
N THR A 182 -31.32 46.93 -2.03
CA THR A 182 -31.28 47.95 -0.96
C THR A 182 -32.34 49.01 -1.20
N LEU A 183 -33.57 48.57 -1.39
CA LEU A 183 -34.74 49.45 -1.25
C LEU A 183 -35.94 48.58 -0.92
N ARG A 184 -36.52 48.87 0.25
CA ARG A 184 -37.56 48.11 0.97
C ARG A 184 -37.00 46.97 1.80
N LEU A 185 -36.75 47.28 3.07
CA LEU A 185 -37.40 46.62 4.21
C LEU A 185 -37.03 47.43 5.46
N ARG A 186 -37.53 48.66 5.47
CA ARG A 186 -37.85 49.41 6.70
C ARG A 186 -39.33 49.10 6.93
N ASP A 187 -39.68 48.78 8.17
CA ASP A 187 -41.00 48.37 8.65
C ASP A 187 -41.31 46.88 8.49
N SER A 188 -41.09 46.12 9.57
CA SER A 188 -42.20 45.52 10.32
C SER A 188 -41.63 44.81 11.54
N GLY A 189 -41.83 45.43 12.71
CA GLY A 189 -41.69 44.75 13.99
C GLY A 189 -42.97 43.99 14.34
N ALA A 190 -42.80 42.81 14.93
CA ALA A 190 -43.70 42.17 15.91
C ALA A 190 -43.00 40.87 16.37
N LEU A 191 -42.49 40.76 17.61
CA LEU A 191 -43.21 40.42 18.86
C LEU A 191 -43.71 38.97 18.92
N GLY A 192 -43.22 38.23 19.93
CA GLY A 192 -43.72 36.94 20.42
C GLY A 192 -42.59 36.03 20.89
N SER A 193 -42.09 36.16 22.14
CA SER A 193 -42.52 35.43 23.37
C SER A 193 -42.32 33.91 23.28
N GLN A 194 -41.26 33.38 23.91
CA GLN A 194 -41.26 32.66 25.21
C GLN A 194 -41.77 31.22 25.16
N THR A 195 -41.03 30.31 25.82
CA THR A 195 -41.36 29.08 26.60
C THR A 195 -40.09 28.19 26.54
N GLU A 196 -39.21 28.11 27.56
CA GLU A 196 -39.30 27.30 28.81
C GLU A 196 -39.37 25.78 28.48
N ALA A 197 -38.64 24.80 29.05
CA ALA A 197 -37.59 24.63 30.05
C ALA A 197 -36.96 23.21 29.84
N GLU A 198 -35.71 23.03 30.30
CA GLU A 198 -35.08 21.93 31.12
C GLU A 198 -35.77 20.53 31.27
N PRO A 199 -35.11 19.43 31.74
CA PRO A 199 -33.77 19.27 32.33
C PRO A 199 -32.99 17.96 31.97
N ALA A 200 -31.86 17.80 32.65
CA ALA A 200 -30.79 16.79 32.56
C ALA A 200 -31.15 15.34 32.96
N ALA A 201 -30.28 14.39 32.57
CA ALA A 201 -29.62 13.33 33.39
C ALA A 201 -29.13 12.14 32.51
N PRO A 202 -28.39 11.14 33.04
CA PRO A 202 -27.10 11.22 33.74
C PRO A 202 -26.04 10.26 33.16
N LEU A 203 -24.82 10.41 33.68
CA LEU A 203 -23.63 9.57 33.57
C LEU A 203 -23.88 8.05 33.59
N ARG A 204 -23.13 7.31 32.76
CA ARG A 204 -22.71 5.93 33.06
C ARG A 204 -21.23 5.75 32.74
N ASP A 205 -20.42 5.85 33.78
CA ASP A 205 -19.16 5.15 33.91
C ASP A 205 -19.41 3.64 33.82
N THR A 206 -18.63 2.94 33.00
CA THR A 206 -18.42 1.51 33.18
C THR A 206 -16.94 1.25 33.03
N VAL A 207 -16.25 1.41 34.15
CA VAL A 207 -14.92 0.87 34.42
C VAL A 207 -15.07 -0.66 34.50
N VAL A 208 -14.66 -1.38 33.46
CA VAL A 208 -14.33 -2.81 33.58
C VAL A 208 -12.81 -2.89 33.66
N SER A 209 -12.31 -2.80 34.89
CA SER A 209 -10.95 -3.19 35.23
C SER A 209 -10.90 -4.72 35.31
N GLY A 210 -10.73 -5.35 34.15
CA GLY A 210 -10.40 -6.77 34.04
C GLY A 210 -8.90 -6.94 34.20
N SER A 211 -8.46 -7.27 35.42
CA SER A 211 -7.10 -7.70 35.70
C SER A 211 -6.85 -9.04 35.01
N ILE A 212 -6.19 -9.03 33.85
CA ILE A 212 -5.71 -10.27 33.23
C ILE A 212 -4.42 -10.67 33.97
N PRO A 213 -4.37 -11.88 34.56
CA PRO A 213 -3.15 -12.38 35.17
C PRO A 213 -2.05 -12.51 34.12
N ILE A 214 -0.91 -11.89 34.42
CA ILE A 214 0.37 -12.08 33.75
C ILE A 214 0.76 -13.55 33.97
N ALA A 215 0.41 -14.42 33.03
CA ALA A 215 1.04 -15.72 32.90
C ALA A 215 2.36 -15.51 32.17
N HIS A 216 3.42 -15.39 32.96
CA HIS A 216 4.80 -15.54 32.53
C HIS A 216 5.06 -17.04 32.34
N PRO A 217 5.19 -17.58 31.11
CA PRO A 217 5.94 -18.80 30.94
C PRO A 217 7.42 -18.44 31.04
N ALA A 218 7.97 -18.73 32.22
CA ALA A 218 9.39 -18.90 32.41
C ALA A 218 9.94 -19.93 31.41
N ASN A 219 11.15 -19.64 30.91
CA ASN A 219 12.16 -20.62 30.55
C ASN A 219 11.71 -21.77 29.62
N SER A 220 11.85 -21.55 28.32
CA SER A 220 12.28 -22.63 27.43
C SER A 220 13.78 -22.50 27.19
N PRO A 221 14.58 -23.51 27.56
CA PRO A 221 16.04 -23.43 27.54
C PRO A 221 16.60 -23.39 26.12
N LEU A 222 17.69 -22.62 25.99
CA LEU A 222 18.69 -22.70 24.93
C LEU A 222 18.81 -24.13 24.37
N ARG A 223 18.29 -24.37 23.16
CA ARG A 223 18.70 -25.53 22.37
C ARG A 223 20.03 -25.22 21.70
N LEU A 224 21.08 -25.44 22.48
CA LEU A 224 22.38 -25.88 22.01
C LEU A 224 22.23 -27.33 21.48
N VAL A 225 23.11 -27.74 20.54
CA VAL A 225 23.21 -29.05 19.85
C VAL A 225 22.46 -29.07 18.50
N ALA A 226 23.09 -29.22 17.32
CA ALA A 226 24.24 -30.04 16.98
C ALA A 226 25.21 -29.37 15.99
N LEU A 227 26.48 -29.24 16.42
CA LEU A 227 27.64 -29.16 15.55
C LEU A 227 27.95 -30.60 15.09
N ALA A 228 27.50 -30.98 13.89
CA ALA A 228 27.96 -32.21 13.24
C ALA A 228 29.00 -31.83 12.19
N ALA A 229 30.24 -32.20 12.49
CA ALA A 229 31.36 -32.12 11.58
C ALA A 229 31.12 -33.02 10.36
N PHE A 230 31.01 -32.43 9.16
CA PHE A 230 31.27 -33.15 7.92
C PHE A 230 32.74 -32.96 7.57
N SER A 231 33.58 -33.77 8.20
CA SER A 231 34.89 -34.14 7.67
C SER A 231 34.76 -35.48 6.97
N SER A 232 35.48 -35.64 5.86
CA SER A 232 35.73 -36.89 5.13
C SER A 232 34.78 -37.23 3.97
N LEU A 233 35.16 -36.82 2.75
CA LEU A 233 35.44 -37.75 1.64
C LEU A 233 35.93 -36.95 0.41
N GLU A 234 37.18 -36.51 0.45
CA GLU A 234 37.92 -36.08 -0.74
C GLU A 234 39.26 -36.84 -0.77
N SER A 235 39.19 -38.10 -1.19
CA SER A 235 40.35 -38.91 -1.58
C SER A 235 39.90 -40.24 -2.15
N ALA A 236 39.76 -40.31 -3.47
CA ALA A 236 40.25 -41.41 -4.31
C ALA A 236 39.66 -41.29 -5.72
N GLU A 237 40.41 -40.72 -6.65
CA GLU A 237 40.69 -41.37 -7.95
C GLU A 237 41.72 -40.54 -8.72
N SER A 238 42.98 -40.75 -8.36
CA SER A 238 44.14 -40.41 -9.19
C SER A 238 45.07 -41.63 -9.23
N ARG A 239 44.72 -42.58 -10.10
CA ARG A 239 45.56 -43.62 -10.71
C ARG A 239 44.85 -43.98 -12.02
N GLY A 240 45.30 -43.58 -13.19
CA GLY A 240 46.58 -43.96 -13.77
C GLY A 240 46.37 -45.23 -14.61
N VAL A 241 46.11 -45.06 -15.90
CA VAL A 241 46.28 -46.11 -16.91
C VAL A 241 47.10 -45.47 -18.03
N GLY A 242 48.27 -46.07 -18.27
CA GLY A 242 49.15 -45.73 -19.38
C GLY A 242 48.76 -46.41 -20.68
#